data_AF-A0A5B0MIA9-F1
#
_entry.id   AF-A0A5B0MIA9-F1
#
_cell.length_a   1.000
_cell.length_b   1.000
_cell.length_c   1.000
_cell.angle_alpha   90.00
_cell.angle_beta   90.00
_cell.angle_gamma   90.00
#
_symmetry.space_group_name_H-M   'P 1'
#
loop_
_entity.id
_entity.type
_entity.pdbx_description
1 polymer ?
#
loop_
_entity_poly.entity_id
_entity_poly.type
_entity_poly.pdbx_seq_one_letter_code
_entity_poly.pdbx_strand_id
1 'polypeptide(L)'
;MEGDGPTGSAAIPEYLQMKNTLKKKLDSSNRNDPLHPMFVKMFEKTNTYLLEALACETLVISTILNPSFRLAIFEKHFPKEALDAKKRLVELFEERKNQMAEKIQQEKEREKDTALKEKETNEDDIYSFFSGPSNNSGQDEIEMYLGGVDRIIHGNKKDYMFSALNWWKVCFSLASSNE
;
A
#
# COMPACT_ATOMS: atom_id res chain seq x y z
N MET A 1 -5.76 0.43 -16.77
CA MET A 1 -4.64 -0.48 -16.43
C MET A 1 -3.49 -0.39 -17.46
N GLU A 2 -3.30 0.74 -18.14
CA GLU A 2 -2.15 1.02 -19.03
C GLU A 2 -1.73 2.48 -18.81
N GLY A 3 -1.02 2.74 -17.71
CA GLY A 3 -0.47 4.05 -17.41
C GLY A 3 0.68 3.90 -16.44
N ASP A 4 1.76 4.65 -16.64
CA ASP A 4 3.03 4.58 -15.87
C ASP A 4 2.92 5.01 -14.40
N GLY A 5 1.70 5.08 -13.84
CA GLY A 5 1.46 5.29 -12.42
C GLY A 5 1.51 3.99 -11.62
N PRO A 6 1.58 4.05 -10.26
CA PRO A 6 1.55 2.89 -9.37
C PRO A 6 0.16 2.23 -9.38
N THR A 7 -0.15 1.57 -10.50
CA THR A 7 -1.45 1.00 -10.84
C THR A 7 -1.72 -0.30 -10.07
N GLY A 8 -0.66 -0.94 -9.55
CA GLY A 8 -0.75 -2.22 -8.82
C GLY A 8 -1.70 -2.16 -7.62
N SER A 9 -1.69 -1.05 -6.87
CA SER A 9 -2.55 -0.91 -5.68
C SER A 9 -4.04 -0.84 -6.01
N ALA A 10 -4.41 -0.40 -7.21
CA ALA A 10 -5.80 -0.25 -7.66
C ALA A 10 -6.34 -1.52 -8.33
N ALA A 11 -5.48 -2.47 -8.71
CA ALA A 11 -5.87 -3.66 -9.47
C ALA A 11 -7.00 -4.46 -8.82
N ILE A 12 -6.84 -4.85 -7.55
CA ILE A 12 -7.85 -5.61 -6.79
C ILE A 12 -9.16 -4.80 -6.63
N PRO A 13 -9.14 -3.53 -6.17
CA PRO A 13 -10.34 -2.69 -6.12
C PRO A 13 -11.06 -2.57 -7.47
N GLU A 14 -10.34 -2.36 -8.57
CA GLU A 14 -10.93 -2.21 -9.91
C GLU A 14 -11.58 -3.51 -10.39
N TYR A 15 -10.91 -4.65 -10.23
CA TYR A 15 -11.50 -5.94 -10.58
C TYR A 15 -12.76 -6.24 -9.74
N LEU A 16 -12.72 -5.92 -8.44
CA LEU A 16 -13.88 -6.07 -7.57
C LEU A 16 -15.05 -5.17 -8.00
N GLN A 17 -14.78 -3.90 -8.33
CA GLN A 17 -15.80 -2.97 -8.82
C GLN A 17 -16.39 -3.41 -10.16
N MET A 18 -15.55 -3.87 -11.08
CA MET A 18 -15.97 -4.40 -12.38
C MET A 18 -16.86 -5.63 -12.19
N LYS A 19 -16.44 -6.60 -11.36
CA LYS A 19 -17.22 -7.79 -11.03
C LYS A 19 -18.60 -7.43 -10.48
N ASN A 20 -18.68 -6.49 -9.55
CA ASN A 20 -19.95 -6.04 -8.97
C ASN A 20 -20.85 -5.34 -10.00
N THR A 21 -20.26 -4.55 -10.89
CA THR A 21 -21.00 -3.87 -11.97
C THR A 21 -21.56 -4.87 -12.98
N LEU A 22 -20.75 -5.85 -13.39
CA LEU A 22 -21.17 -6.93 -14.29
C LEU A 22 -22.26 -7.81 -13.66
N LYS A 23 -22.14 -8.12 -12.36
CA LYS A 23 -23.19 -8.84 -11.61
C LYS A 23 -24.51 -8.09 -11.66
N LYS A 24 -24.52 -6.79 -11.36
CA LYS A 24 -25.73 -5.95 -11.43
C LYS A 24 -26.36 -5.95 -12.83
N LYS A 25 -25.52 -5.84 -13.88
CA LYS A 25 -26.01 -5.91 -15.27
C LYS A 25 -26.62 -7.26 -15.58
N LEU A 26 -25.98 -8.35 -15.14
CA LEU A 26 -26.47 -9.71 -15.33
C LEU A 26 -27.82 -9.92 -14.61
N ASP A 27 -27.94 -9.47 -13.37
CA ASP A 27 -29.16 -9.57 -12.57
C ASP A 27 -30.32 -8.74 -13.16
N SER A 28 -30.01 -7.64 -13.87
CA SER A 28 -30.99 -6.76 -14.52
C SER A 28 -31.35 -7.16 -15.96
N SER A 29 -30.53 -7.98 -16.62
CA SER A 29 -30.69 -8.34 -18.02
C SER A 29 -31.54 -9.60 -18.15
N ASN A 30 -32.41 -9.65 -19.16
CA ASN A 30 -33.18 -10.85 -19.47
C ASN A 30 -32.28 -11.86 -20.19
N ARG A 31 -32.50 -13.17 -19.99
CA ARG A 31 -31.77 -14.22 -20.72
C ARG A 31 -31.91 -14.13 -22.24
N ASN A 32 -32.98 -13.50 -22.72
CA ASN A 32 -33.22 -13.27 -24.15
C ASN A 32 -32.52 -12.02 -24.70
N ASP A 33 -31.88 -11.21 -23.84
CA ASP A 33 -31.09 -10.06 -24.26
C ASP A 33 -29.82 -10.56 -25.00
N PRO A 34 -29.56 -10.07 -26.23
CA PRO A 34 -28.34 -10.42 -26.96
C PRO A 34 -27.04 -10.18 -26.18
N LEU A 35 -27.03 -9.25 -25.23
CA LEU A 35 -25.85 -8.94 -24.41
C LEU A 35 -25.71 -9.83 -23.17
N HIS A 36 -26.76 -10.55 -22.75
CA HIS A 36 -26.71 -11.44 -21.60
C HIS A 36 -25.53 -12.44 -21.64
N PRO A 37 -25.31 -13.22 -22.73
CA PRO A 37 -24.16 -14.14 -22.80
C PRO A 37 -22.81 -13.42 -22.74
N MET A 38 -22.74 -12.15 -23.16
CA MET A 38 -21.52 -11.34 -23.05
C MET A 38 -21.25 -10.96 -21.59
N PHE A 39 -22.26 -10.53 -20.84
CA PHE A 39 -22.12 -10.23 -19.41
C PHE A 39 -21.72 -11.44 -18.60
N VAL A 40 -22.25 -12.64 -18.90
CA VAL A 40 -21.84 -13.90 -18.25
C VAL A 40 -20.33 -14.13 -18.45
N LYS A 41 -19.87 -14.14 -19.71
CA LYS A 41 -18.44 -14.38 -20.01
C LYS A 41 -17.51 -13.33 -19.40
N MET A 42 -17.91 -12.06 -19.44
CA MET A 42 -17.14 -10.99 -18.81
C MET A 42 -17.05 -11.18 -17.30
N PHE A 43 -18.18 -11.50 -16.66
CA PHE A 43 -18.22 -11.72 -15.21
C PHE A 43 -17.31 -12.87 -14.79
N GLU A 44 -17.37 -14.00 -15.50
CA GLU A 44 -16.50 -15.16 -15.27
C GLU A 44 -15.03 -14.78 -15.41
N LYS A 45 -14.65 -14.13 -16.52
CA LYS A 45 -13.26 -13.75 -16.78
C LYS A 45 -12.74 -12.73 -15.76
N THR A 46 -13.54 -11.73 -15.41
CA THR A 46 -13.20 -10.77 -14.35
C THR A 46 -13.04 -11.45 -13.00
N ASN A 47 -13.88 -12.45 -12.68
CA ASN A 47 -13.75 -13.20 -11.44
C ASN A 47 -12.45 -14.02 -11.42
N THR A 48 -12.06 -14.64 -12.53
CA THR A 48 -10.78 -15.35 -12.63
C THR A 48 -9.60 -14.43 -12.38
N TYR A 49 -9.53 -13.27 -13.06
CA TYR A 49 -8.45 -12.31 -12.84
C TYR A 49 -8.43 -11.72 -11.43
N LEU A 50 -9.60 -11.53 -10.81
CA LEU A 50 -9.67 -11.12 -9.41
C LEU A 50 -9.02 -12.16 -8.49
N LEU A 51 -9.29 -13.46 -8.72
CA LEU A 51 -8.68 -14.53 -7.93
C LEU A 51 -7.16 -14.62 -8.17
N GLU A 52 -6.70 -14.46 -9.41
CA GLU A 52 -5.27 -14.38 -9.73
C GLU A 52 -4.60 -13.19 -9.04
N ALA A 53 -5.26 -12.03 -9.02
CA ALA A 53 -4.75 -10.84 -8.34
C ALA A 53 -4.68 -11.02 -6.82
N LEU A 54 -5.67 -11.70 -6.22
CA LEU A 54 -5.65 -12.05 -4.79
C LEU A 54 -4.56 -13.06 -4.44
N ALA A 55 -4.17 -13.93 -5.38
CA ALA A 55 -3.05 -14.85 -5.21
C ALA A 55 -1.68 -14.17 -5.38
N CYS A 56 -1.63 -12.96 -5.96
CA CYS A 56 -0.40 -12.21 -6.14
C CYS A 56 -0.07 -11.38 -4.90
N GLU A 57 0.92 -11.82 -4.14
CA GLU A 57 1.37 -11.13 -2.92
C GLU A 57 1.68 -9.65 -3.15
N THR A 58 2.41 -9.31 -4.21
CA THR A 58 2.78 -7.93 -4.54
C THR A 58 1.55 -7.03 -4.72
N LEU A 59 0.50 -7.53 -5.37
CA LEU A 59 -0.74 -6.77 -5.55
C LEU A 59 -1.50 -6.64 -4.23
N VAL A 60 -1.59 -7.71 -3.45
CA VAL A 60 -2.23 -7.69 -2.13
C VAL A 60 -1.57 -6.68 -1.20
N ILE A 61 -0.25 -6.73 -1.07
CA ILE A 61 0.52 -5.83 -0.23
C ILE A 61 0.45 -4.39 -0.76
N SER A 62 0.57 -4.18 -2.08
CA SER A 62 0.43 -2.85 -2.69
C SER A 62 -0.95 -2.24 -2.44
N THR A 63 -2.03 -3.02 -2.54
CA THR A 63 -3.38 -2.57 -2.25
C THR A 63 -3.56 -2.24 -0.77
N ILE A 64 -3.03 -3.05 0.13
CA ILE A 64 -3.10 -2.78 1.57
C ILE A 64 -2.36 -1.48 1.86
N LEU A 65 -1.11 -1.32 1.44
CA LEU A 65 -0.31 -0.13 1.72
C LEU A 65 -0.93 1.17 1.22
N ASN A 66 -1.84 1.12 0.24
CA ASN A 66 -2.59 2.28 -0.18
C ASN A 66 -3.54 2.77 0.94
N PRO A 67 -3.38 4.02 1.41
CA PRO A 67 -4.16 4.54 2.55
C PRO A 67 -5.67 4.62 2.27
N SER A 68 -6.09 4.63 1.01
CA SER A 68 -7.50 4.67 0.64
C SER A 68 -8.21 3.34 0.90
N PHE A 69 -7.47 2.23 0.89
CA PHE A 69 -8.03 0.87 0.99
C PHE A 69 -7.64 0.20 2.30
N ARG A 70 -6.33 0.12 2.60
CA ARG A 70 -5.80 -0.61 3.76
C ARG A 70 -6.32 -2.04 3.83
N LEU A 71 -6.35 -2.63 5.03
CA LEU A 71 -6.97 -3.94 5.25
C LEU A 71 -8.50 -3.90 5.11
N ALA A 72 -9.13 -2.73 5.18
CA ALA A 72 -10.58 -2.60 5.21
C ALA A 72 -11.26 -3.18 3.96
N ILE A 73 -10.62 -3.07 2.78
CA ILE A 73 -11.14 -3.68 1.55
C ILE A 73 -11.16 -5.22 1.65
N PHE A 74 -10.12 -5.81 2.24
CA PHE A 74 -10.02 -7.26 2.42
C PHE A 74 -10.98 -7.74 3.50
N GLU A 75 -11.04 -7.07 4.66
CA GLU A 75 -11.97 -7.43 5.73
C GLU A 75 -13.43 -7.44 5.26
N LYS A 76 -13.79 -6.49 4.40
CA LYS A 76 -15.17 -6.36 3.89
C LYS A 76 -15.50 -7.35 2.78
N HIS A 77 -14.57 -7.61 1.87
CA HIS A 77 -14.86 -8.33 0.62
C HIS A 77 -14.17 -9.70 0.50
N PHE A 78 -13.12 -9.94 1.27
CA PHE A 78 -12.23 -11.10 1.22
C PHE A 78 -11.79 -11.52 2.64
N PRO A 79 -12.74 -11.91 3.52
CA PRO A 79 -12.44 -12.11 4.94
C PRO A 79 -11.50 -13.29 5.21
N LYS A 80 -11.39 -14.26 4.28
CA LYS A 80 -10.45 -15.38 4.40
C LYS A 80 -9.03 -14.90 4.14
N GLU A 81 -8.86 -14.12 3.08
CA GLU A 81 -7.61 -13.55 2.60
C GLU A 81 -7.13 -12.42 3.52
N ALA A 82 -8.04 -11.72 4.21
CA ALA A 82 -7.71 -10.62 5.11
C ALA A 82 -6.79 -11.03 6.27
N LEU A 83 -7.00 -12.21 6.84
CA LEU A 83 -6.19 -12.73 7.94
C LEU A 83 -4.77 -13.00 7.46
N ASP A 84 -4.63 -13.72 6.35
CA ASP A 84 -3.35 -14.06 5.75
C ASP A 84 -2.59 -12.81 5.32
N ALA A 85 -3.27 -11.86 4.68
CA ALA A 85 -2.67 -10.61 4.24
C ALA A 85 -2.23 -9.73 5.43
N LYS A 86 -2.99 -9.70 6.53
CA LYS A 86 -2.59 -9.03 7.77
C LYS A 86 -1.34 -9.66 8.37
N LYS A 87 -1.32 -11.00 8.48
CA LYS A 87 -0.14 -11.72 8.99
C LYS A 87 1.09 -11.40 8.15
N ARG A 88 0.94 -11.45 6.82
CA ARG A 88 2.03 -11.18 5.89
C ARG A 88 2.55 -9.75 5.97
N LEU A 89 1.65 -8.77 6.12
CA LEU A 89 2.03 -7.37 6.36
C LEU A 89 2.90 -7.22 7.61
N VAL A 90 2.54 -7.90 8.70
CA VAL A 90 3.32 -7.88 9.96
C VAL A 90 4.70 -8.52 9.76
N GLU A 91 4.78 -9.66 9.09
CA GLU A 91 6.05 -10.31 8.76
C GLU A 91 6.97 -9.37 7.96
N LEU A 92 6.45 -8.75 6.90
CA LEU A 92 7.21 -7.81 6.07
C LEU A 92 7.66 -6.57 6.84
N PHE A 93 6.85 -6.09 7.78
CA PHE A 93 7.20 -4.96 8.64
C PHE A 93 8.38 -5.30 9.56
N GLU A 94 8.33 -6.44 10.25
CA GLU A 94 9.41 -6.87 11.13
C GLU A 94 10.70 -7.17 10.36
N GLU A 95 10.59 -7.81 9.19
CA GLU A 95 11.74 -8.03 8.31
C GLU A 95 12.40 -6.70 7.92
N ARG A 96 11.59 -5.71 7.52
CA ARG A 96 12.10 -4.38 7.15
C ARG A 96 12.75 -3.68 8.34
N LYS A 97 12.15 -3.76 9.52
CA LYS A 97 12.68 -3.17 10.75
C LYS A 97 14.06 -3.74 11.09
N ASN A 98 14.23 -5.05 10.96
CA ASN A 98 15.53 -5.71 11.17
C ASN A 98 16.57 -5.25 10.14
N GLN A 99 16.22 -5.21 8.85
CA GLN A 99 17.11 -4.73 7.79
C GLN A 99 17.57 -3.28 8.03
N MET A 100 16.67 -2.41 8.51
CA MET A 100 17.01 -1.02 8.82
C MET A 100 17.96 -0.92 10.01
N ALA A 101 17.74 -1.72 11.06
CA ALA A 101 18.64 -1.77 12.21
C ALA A 101 20.05 -2.24 11.82
N GLU A 102 20.15 -3.26 10.96
CA GLU A 102 21.43 -3.74 10.40
C GLU A 102 22.14 -2.67 9.58
N LYS A 103 21.42 -1.94 8.72
CA LYS A 103 21.98 -0.84 7.93
C LYS A 103 22.52 0.29 8.81
N ILE A 104 21.77 0.70 9.83
CA ILE A 104 22.19 1.73 10.78
C ILE A 104 23.46 1.29 11.53
N GLN A 105 23.55 0.01 11.90
CA GLN A 105 24.75 -0.51 12.56
C GLN A 105 25.97 -0.47 11.64
N GLN A 106 25.82 -0.89 10.38
CA GLN A 106 26.90 -0.83 9.37
C GLN A 106 27.32 0.60 9.02
N GLU A 107 26.40 1.56 9.07
CA GLU A 107 26.68 2.98 8.82
C GLU A 107 27.45 3.60 10.00
N LYS A 108 27.07 3.27 11.25
CA LYS A 108 27.83 3.68 12.46
C LYS A 108 29.24 3.10 12.51
N GLU A 109 29.45 1.90 11.97
CA GLU A 109 30.77 1.30 11.85
C GLU A 109 31.61 1.98 10.77
N ARG A 110 30.99 2.37 9.64
CA ARG A 110 31.64 3.16 8.59
C ARG A 110 31.97 4.60 9.03
N GLU A 111 31.11 5.27 9.78
CA GLU A 111 31.35 6.63 10.31
C GLU A 111 32.51 6.69 11.32
N LYS A 112 32.80 5.60 12.03
CA LYS A 112 33.98 5.52 12.91
C LYS A 112 35.30 5.55 12.13
N ASP A 113 35.30 5.16 10.87
CA ASP A 113 36.47 5.24 9.98
C ASP A 113 36.59 6.61 9.27
N THR A 114 35.51 7.40 9.19
CA THR A 114 35.44 8.69 8.47
C THR A 114 35.23 9.92 9.36
N ALA A 115 35.55 9.84 10.66
CA ALA A 115 35.41 10.93 11.63
C ALA A 115 36.38 12.11 11.40
N LEU A 116 36.36 12.73 10.21
CA LEU A 116 36.89 14.04 9.87
C LEU A 116 36.09 14.57 8.66
N LYS A 117 34.83 14.99 8.87
CA LYS A 117 34.22 16.17 8.22
C LYS A 117 32.83 16.45 8.78
N GLU A 118 32.59 17.74 8.92
CA GLU A 118 31.58 18.38 9.77
C GLU A 118 30.13 18.10 9.33
N LYS A 119 29.23 18.03 10.31
CA LYS A 119 27.78 18.04 10.10
C LYS A 119 27.33 19.49 9.88
N GLU A 120 26.97 19.83 8.65
CA GLU A 120 26.08 20.96 8.38
C GLU A 120 24.64 20.42 8.32
N THR A 121 23.81 20.79 9.30
CA THR A 121 22.36 20.58 9.24
C THR A 121 21.79 21.51 8.18
N ASN A 122 21.37 20.94 7.05
CA ASN A 122 20.77 21.68 5.96
C ASN A 122 19.27 21.93 6.28
N GLU A 123 18.93 23.16 6.66
CA GLU A 123 17.56 23.57 7.03
C GLU A 123 16.58 23.53 5.85
N ASP A 124 17.07 23.39 4.61
CA ASP A 124 16.27 23.32 3.38
C ASP A 124 15.89 21.89 2.96
N ASP A 125 16.05 20.90 3.85
CA ASP A 125 15.63 19.53 3.57
C ASP A 125 14.10 19.43 3.47
N ILE A 126 13.58 19.52 2.25
CA ILE A 126 12.18 19.29 1.88
C ILE A 126 11.63 17.95 2.39
N TYR A 127 12.49 16.98 2.73
CA TYR A 127 12.08 15.70 3.30
C TYR A 127 11.79 15.76 4.81
N SER A 128 12.23 16.82 5.50
CA SER A 128 11.86 17.09 6.91
C SER A 128 10.35 17.20 7.11
N PHE A 129 9.62 17.65 6.08
CA PHE A 129 8.16 17.74 6.08
C PHE A 129 7.47 16.37 6.16
N PHE A 130 8.14 15.30 5.72
CA PHE A 130 7.62 13.92 5.81
C PHE A 130 8.04 13.21 7.10
N SER A 131 8.98 13.79 7.85
CA SER A 131 9.33 13.33 9.19
C SER A 131 8.29 13.88 10.16
N GLY A 132 7.29 13.06 10.47
CA GLY A 132 6.25 13.42 11.44
C GLY A 132 6.84 13.80 12.81
N PRO A 133 6.10 14.54 13.66
CA PRO A 133 6.60 14.97 14.97
C PRO A 133 7.11 13.76 15.77
N SER A 134 8.33 13.86 16.31
CA SER A 134 9.04 12.80 17.04
C SER A 134 8.42 12.43 18.39
N ASN A 135 7.13 12.68 18.57
CA ASN A 135 6.43 12.54 19.83
C ASN A 135 5.26 11.60 19.59
N ASN A 136 5.54 10.30 19.72
CA ASN A 136 4.71 9.38 20.50
C ASN A 136 5.55 8.17 20.89
N SER A 137 5.94 8.18 22.15
CA SER A 137 6.46 7.05 22.89
C SER A 137 5.49 5.86 22.83
N GLY A 138 5.91 4.74 22.23
CA GLY A 138 5.49 3.40 22.66
C GLY A 138 4.17 2.84 22.13
N GLN A 139 3.60 3.34 21.03
CA GLN A 139 2.56 2.59 20.29
C GLN A 139 3.17 2.04 19.00
N ASP A 140 3.11 0.71 18.82
CA ASP A 140 3.67 0.02 17.67
C ASP A 140 3.08 0.61 16.37
N GLU A 141 3.92 1.17 15.49
CA GLU A 141 3.49 1.87 14.26
C GLU A 141 2.53 1.02 13.40
N ILE A 142 2.77 -0.30 13.40
CA ILE A 142 1.92 -1.27 12.73
C ILE A 142 0.54 -1.37 13.38
N GLU A 143 0.43 -1.32 14.71
CA GLU A 143 -0.85 -1.33 15.41
C GLU A 143 -1.66 -0.07 15.10
N MET A 144 -0.99 1.09 15.00
CA MET A 144 -1.64 2.35 14.62
C MET A 144 -2.22 2.30 13.20
N TYR A 145 -1.47 1.72 12.26
CA TYR A 145 -1.90 1.53 10.87
C TYR A 145 -3.02 0.48 10.74
N LEU A 146 -2.89 -0.65 11.44
CA LEU A 146 -3.90 -1.71 11.50
C LEU A 146 -5.20 -1.23 12.16
N GLY A 147 -5.08 -0.44 13.23
CA GLY A 147 -6.20 0.17 13.94
C GLY A 147 -6.87 1.30 13.16
N GLY A 148 -6.27 1.75 12.04
CA GLY A 148 -6.77 2.86 11.26
C GLY A 148 -6.83 4.16 12.05
N VAL A 149 -5.98 4.34 13.06
CA VAL A 149 -5.91 5.56 13.88
C VAL A 149 -5.32 6.73 13.08
N ASP A 150 -4.58 6.39 12.02
CA ASP A 150 -4.16 7.28 10.94
C ASP A 150 -5.30 7.57 9.92
N ARG A 151 -6.54 7.13 10.18
CA ARG A 151 -7.72 7.67 9.46
C ARG A 151 -7.96 9.07 9.97
N ILE A 152 -7.43 10.05 9.26
CA ILE A 152 -7.89 11.42 9.39
C ILE A 152 -9.39 11.44 9.02
N ILE A 153 -10.27 11.55 10.03
CA ILE A 153 -11.66 11.90 9.80
C ILE A 153 -11.65 13.37 9.38
N HIS A 154 -11.67 13.64 8.07
CA HIS A 154 -11.80 15.00 7.56
C HIS A 154 -13.19 15.23 6.96
N GLY A 155 -13.93 16.11 7.64
CA GLY A 155 -15.08 16.77 7.07
C GLY A 155 -14.67 17.57 5.82
N ASN A 156 -15.35 17.28 4.72
CA ASN A 156 -15.67 18.17 3.61
C ASN A 156 -14.57 19.00 2.89
N LYS A 157 -13.27 18.73 3.04
CA LYS A 157 -12.24 19.32 2.16
C LYS A 157 -11.23 18.30 1.63
N LYS A 158 -11.01 18.36 0.32
CA LYS A 158 -10.18 17.47 -0.50
C LYS A 158 -8.68 17.77 -0.37
N ASP A 159 -8.12 17.65 0.82
CA ASP A 159 -6.67 17.61 0.99
C ASP A 159 -6.28 16.25 1.57
N TYR A 160 -5.85 15.37 0.67
CA TYR A 160 -5.41 14.00 0.97
C TYR A 160 -3.98 14.03 1.50
N MET A 161 -3.76 14.46 2.75
CA MET A 161 -2.43 14.38 3.33
C MET A 161 -2.17 12.98 3.90
N PHE A 162 -1.07 12.42 3.43
CA PHE A 162 -0.76 11.00 3.31
C PHE A 162 0.14 10.54 4.44
N SER A 163 -0.40 9.81 5.42
CA SER A 163 0.41 8.95 6.28
C SER A 163 0.40 7.52 5.74
N ALA A 164 0.87 7.32 4.50
CA ALA A 164 1.47 6.02 4.26
C ALA A 164 2.63 5.88 5.24
N LEU A 165 2.71 4.70 5.84
CA LEU A 165 3.79 4.27 6.72
C LEU A 165 5.13 4.88 6.27
N ASN A 166 5.69 5.77 7.10
CA ASN A 166 6.85 6.59 6.73
C ASN A 166 8.07 5.73 6.33
N TRP A 167 8.15 4.48 6.83
CA TRP A 167 9.22 3.54 6.50
C TRP A 167 9.21 3.04 5.03
N TRP A 168 8.10 3.15 4.30
CA TRP A 168 8.05 2.81 2.87
C TRP A 168 8.56 3.95 1.98
N LYS A 169 8.61 5.20 2.48
CA LYS A 169 9.08 6.37 1.71
C LYS A 169 10.60 6.41 1.51
N VAL A 170 11.37 5.47 2.08
CA VAL A 170 12.84 5.51 2.14
C VAL A 170 13.55 4.75 1.00
N CYS A 171 12.89 4.49 -0.13
CA CYS A 171 13.56 3.93 -1.31
C CYS A 171 13.37 4.82 -2.53
N PHE A 172 14.04 5.97 -2.59
CA PHE A 172 14.40 6.61 -3.88
C PHE A 172 15.65 7.50 -3.87
N SER A 173 16.41 7.58 -2.76
CA SER A 173 17.61 8.42 -2.70
C SER A 173 18.85 7.56 -2.50
N LEU A 174 19.35 6.94 -3.58
CA LEU A 174 20.77 6.57 -3.80
C LEU A 174 20.88 5.70 -5.08
N ALA A 175 20.56 6.29 -6.22
CA ALA A 175 20.95 5.78 -7.54
C ALA A 175 21.05 6.94 -8.53
N SER A 176 21.83 7.97 -8.20
CA SER A 176 22.29 8.96 -9.18
C SER A 176 23.53 9.69 -8.67
N SER A 177 24.65 8.98 -8.66
CA SER A 177 25.99 9.57 -8.78
C SER A 177 26.95 8.46 -9.18
N ASN A 178 27.05 8.23 -10.48
CA ASN A 178 28.26 7.79 -11.18
C ASN A 178 27.97 7.79 -12.68
N GLU A 179 28.12 8.97 -13.28
CA GLU A 179 28.72 9.15 -14.61
C GLU A 179 29.30 10.56 -14.71
#